data_AF-A0AAU9TU55-F1
#
_entry.id   AF-A0AAU9TU55-F1
#
_cell.length_a   1.000
_cell.length_b   1.000
_cell.length_c   1.000
_cell.angle_alpha   90.00
_cell.angle_beta   90.00
_cell.angle_gamma   90.00
#
_symmetry.space_group_name_H-M   'P 1'
#
loop_
_entity.id
_entity.type
_entity.pdbx_description
1 polymer ?
#
loop_
_entity_poly.entity_id
_entity_poly.type
_entity_poly.pdbx_seq_one_letter_code
_entity_poly.pdbx_strand_id
1 'polypeptide(L)' 'MALSESRVFGRRVNSLEMYCRVPQGSVLGPLLWNLAYDDVLRVDLPDSVSIVSYTDETLVLASEKN' A
#
# COMPACT_ATOMS: atom_id res chain seq x y z
N MET A 1 29.92 20.68 30.00
CA MET A 1 29.28 21.86 30.60
C MET A 1 27.84 21.46 30.91
N ALA A 2 27.53 21.25 32.18
CA ALA A 2 26.31 20.56 32.64
C ALA A 2 25.18 21.55 32.95
N LEU A 3 23.94 21.14 32.70
CA LEU A 3 22.74 21.19 33.59
C LEU A 3 21.77 20.11 33.03
N SER A 4 21.56 18.97 33.69
CA SER A 4 20.64 18.68 34.80
C SER A 4 19.14 18.77 34.46
N GLU A 5 18.45 17.64 34.63
CA GLU A 5 17.00 17.43 34.88
C GLU A 5 16.02 17.71 33.71
N SER A 6 15.11 16.83 33.29
CA SER A 6 14.27 15.90 34.05
C SER A 6 13.80 14.71 33.21
N ARG A 7 13.73 13.53 33.85
CA ARG A 7 13.06 12.33 33.37
C ARG A 7 11.55 12.58 33.36
N VAL A 8 11.00 13.12 32.27
CA VAL A 8 9.54 13.17 32.07
C VAL A 8 9.12 11.84 31.43
N PHE A 9 8.59 10.94 32.26
CA PHE A 9 7.89 9.73 31.83
C PHE A 9 6.54 10.13 31.20
N GLY A 10 6.61 10.65 29.97
CA GLY A 10 5.46 10.87 29.11
C GLY A 10 5.68 10.10 27.83
N ARG A 11 4.83 9.11 27.54
CA ARG A 11 4.84 8.39 26.25
C ARG A 11 4.74 9.44 25.13
N ARG A 12 5.83 9.66 24.39
CA ARG A 12 5.74 10.32 23.07
C ARG A 12 4.95 9.39 22.16
N VAL A 13 3.70 9.76 21.84
CA VAL A 13 3.03 9.21 20.67
C VAL A 13 3.74 9.84 19.48
N ASN A 14 4.75 9.16 18.96
CA ASN A 14 5.33 9.53 17.67
C ASN A 14 4.31 9.09 16.63
N SER A 15 3.54 10.04 16.07
CA SER A 15 2.74 9.78 14.89
C SER A 15 3.70 9.50 13.73
N LEU A 16 3.87 8.23 13.36
CA LEU A 16 4.50 7.88 12.10
C LEU A 16 3.48 8.14 11.00
N GLU A 17 3.85 8.93 10.00
CA GLU A 17 3.05 9.04 8.78
C GLU A 17 2.94 7.65 8.15
N MET A 18 1.72 7.13 8.03
CA MET A 18 1.44 5.92 7.27
C MET A 18 1.25 6.29 5.81
N TYR A 19 2.24 5.98 4.99
CA TYR A 19 2.08 5.96 3.55
C TYR A 19 1.19 4.75 3.19
N CYS A 20 0.37 4.84 2.13
CA CYS A 20 -0.49 3.74 1.63
C CYS A 20 0.32 2.54 1.08
N ARG A 21 1.60 2.44 1.43
CA ARG A 21 2.50 1.37 1.05
C ARG A 21 2.48 0.32 2.14
N VAL A 22 2.60 -0.92 1.71
CA VAL A 22 2.81 -2.05 2.61
C VAL A 22 4.20 -1.92 3.27
N PRO A 23 4.33 -2.12 4.60
CA PRO A 23 5.63 -2.09 5.26
C PRO A 23 6.60 -3.13 4.67
N GLN A 24 7.80 -2.68 4.29
CA GLN A 24 8.85 -3.56 3.78
C GLN A 24 9.26 -4.57 4.86
N GLY A 25 9.34 -5.85 4.49
CA GLY A 25 9.62 -6.95 5.42
C GLY A 25 8.39 -7.47 6.17
N SER A 26 7.19 -6.95 5.91
CA SER A 26 5.95 -7.51 6.46
C SER A 26 5.59 -8.83 5.78
N VAL A 27 5.45 -9.89 6.58
CA VAL A 27 4.91 -11.19 6.13
C VAL A 27 3.48 -11.04 5.60
N LEU A 28 2.71 -10.11 6.17
CA LEU A 28 1.34 -9.82 5.72
C LEU A 28 1.29 -8.95 4.47
N GLY A 29 2.45 -8.50 3.97
CA GLY A 29 2.50 -7.55 2.89
C GLY A 29 1.77 -7.98 1.61
N PRO A 30 2.02 -9.21 1.11
CA PRO A 30 1.28 -9.73 -0.03
C PRO A 30 -0.23 -9.83 0.20
N LEU A 31 -0.66 -10.18 1.42
CA LEU A 31 -2.08 -10.28 1.76
C LEU A 31 -2.77 -8.91 1.77
N LEU A 32 -2.12 -7.92 2.38
CA LEU A 32 -2.63 -6.54 2.43
C LEU A 32 -2.68 -5.93 1.03
N TRP A 33 -1.72 -6.24 0.17
CA TRP A 33 -1.73 -5.82 -1.21
C TRP A 33 -2.92 -6.41 -1.98
N ASN A 34 -3.15 -7.72 -1.87
CA ASN A 34 -4.30 -8.38 -2.48
C ASN A 34 -5.62 -7.75 -2.01
N LEU A 35 -5.75 -7.49 -0.70
CA LEU A 35 -6.96 -6.85 -0.15
C LEU A 35 -7.17 -5.44 -0.70
N ALA A 36 -6.11 -4.65 -0.84
CA ALA A 36 -6.18 -3.29 -1.35
C ALA A 36 -6.53 -3.23 -2.84
N TYR A 37 -6.10 -4.23 -3.62
CA TYR A 37 -6.32 -4.28 -5.08
C TYR A 37 -7.48 -5.17 -5.52
N ASP A 38 -8.18 -5.86 -4.60
CA ASP A 38 -9.26 -6.80 -4.94
C ASP A 38 -10.37 -6.14 -5.77
N ASP A 39 -10.86 -4.98 -5.33
CA ASP A 39 -11.90 -4.25 -6.05
C ASP A 39 -11.39 -3.66 -7.37
N VAL A 40 -10.13 -3.21 -7.41
CA VAL A 40 -9.49 -2.65 -8.61
C VAL A 40 -9.37 -3.71 -9.71
N LEU A 41 -8.98 -4.93 -9.34
CA LEU A 41 -8.80 -6.04 -10.28
C LEU A 41 -10.12 -6.72 -10.67
N ARG A 42 -11.21 -6.46 -9.94
CA ARG A 42 -12.56 -6.99 -10.22
C ARG A 42 -13.50 -5.98 -10.85
N VAL A 43 -13.01 -4.79 -11.20
CA VAL A 43 -13.82 -3.79 -11.89
C VAL A 43 -14.36 -4.38 -13.21
N ASP A 44 -15.62 -4.08 -13.52
CA ASP A 44 -16.21 -4.48 -14.80
C ASP A 44 -15.46 -3.81 -15.95
N LEU A 45 -14.91 -4.62 -16.85
CA LEU A 45 -14.16 -4.18 -18.02
C LEU A 45 -14.90 -4.55 -19.32
N PRO A 46 -14.77 -3.76 -20.39
CA PRO A 46 -15.23 -4.17 -21.71
C PRO A 46 -14.56 -5.48 -22.16
N ASP A 47 -15.26 -6.29 -22.97
CA ASP A 47 -14.81 -7.64 -23.40
C ASP A 47 -13.39 -7.71 -23.98
N SER A 48 -12.86 -6.63 -24.54
CA SER A 48 -11.53 -6.57 -25.16
C SER A 48 -10.47 -5.89 -24.29
N VAL A 49 -10.79 -5.64 -23.01
CA VAL A 49 -9.89 -5.01 -22.03
C VAL A 49 -9.61 -5.99 -20.90
N SER A 50 -8.34 -6.10 -20.50
CA SER A 50 -7.93 -6.82 -19.29
C SER A 50 -6.96 -6.00 -18.46
N ILE A 51 -6.96 -6.25 -17.15
CA ILE A 51 -6.09 -5.59 -16.19
C ILE A 51 -5.25 -6.63 -15.45
N VAL A 52 -3.96 -6.33 -15.29
CA VAL A 52 -3.03 -7.14 -14.49
C VAL A 52 -2.24 -6.18 -13.62
N SER A 53 -2.21 -6.41 -12.31
CA SER A 53 -1.38 -5.63 -11.40
C SER A 53 -0.40 -6.52 -10.67
N TYR A 54 0.79 -5.98 -10.42
CA TYR A 54 1.81 -6.60 -9.59
C TYR A 54 2.49 -5.50 -8.78
N THR A 55 2.43 -5.62 -7.45
CA THR A 55 2.92 -4.58 -6.53
C THR A 55 2.35 -3.20 -6.90
N ASP A 56 3.19 -2.19 -7.05
CA ASP A 56 2.83 -0.82 -7.40
C ASP A 56 2.52 -0.60 -8.89
N GLU A 57 2.74 -1.59 -9.75
CA GLU A 57 2.56 -1.46 -11.19
C GLU A 57 1.25 -2.09 -11.65
N THR A 58 0.56 -1.41 -12.57
CA THR A 58 -0.70 -1.89 -13.16
C THR A 58 -0.66 -1.76 -14.66
N LEU A 59 -0.87 -2.88 -15.35
CA LEU A 59 -0.94 -2.97 -16.81
C LEU A 59 -2.40 -3.12 -17.24
N VAL A 60 -2.82 -2.25 -18.16
CA VAL A 60 -4.11 -2.35 -18.84
C VAL A 60 -3.86 -2.71 -20.30
N LEU A 61 -4.44 -3.82 -20.73
CA LEU A 61 -4.37 -4.31 -22.10
C LEU A 61 -5.70 -4.05 -22.78
N ALA A 62 -5.69 -3.33 -23.89
CA ALA A 62 -6.87 -3.09 -24.72
C ALA A 62 -6.60 -3.60 -26.13
N SER A 63 -7.52 -4.42 -26.64
CA SER A 63 -7.51 -4.92 -28.01
C SER A 63 -8.70 -4.35 -28.77
N GLU A 64 -8.48 -4.01 -30.03
CA GLU A 64 -9.57 -3.74 -30.97
C GLU A 64 -10.07 -5.09 -31.52
N LYS A 65 -11.38 -5.34 -31.42
CA LYS A 65 -12.02 -6.37 -32.23
C LYS A 65 -12.17 -5.80 -33.65
N ASN A 66 -11.34 -6.27 -34.57
CA ASN A 66 -11.57 -6.13 -36.00
C ASN A 66 -12.73 -7.02 -36.44
#